data_AF-A0A7K4NG33-F1
#
_entry.id   AF-A0A7K4NG33-F1
#
_cell.length_a   1.000
_cell.length_b   1.000
_cell.length_c   1.000
_cell.angle_alpha   90.00
_cell.angle_beta   90.00
_cell.angle_gamma   90.00
#
_symmetry.space_group_name_H-M   'P 1'
#
loop_
_entity.id
_entity.type
_entity.pdbx_description
1 polymer ?
#
loop_
_entity_poly.entity_id
_entity_poly.type
_entity_poly.pdbx_seq_one_letter_code
_entity_poly.pdbx_strand_id
1 'polypeptide(L)'
;MGVDIKALLLREKTNLESFSSKIIAVDAYNAIYQFLAIIRGPEGLHLTDNRGRVTSHLTGLLHRNVNFLSIGIKPVYVFDGKPPSLKTAEIQRRKLGKKEATIKYEKAKASGDFESARKYAQQTTSMQDTMVEDSKHLL
;
A
#
# COMPACT_ATOMS: atom_id res chain seq x y z
N MET A 1 5.35 -1.16 6.02
CA MET A 1 6.58 -2.01 6.12
C MET A 1 7.27 -1.75 7.45
N GLY A 2 7.30 -2.74 8.35
CA GLY A 2 7.87 -2.68 9.71
C GLY A 2 8.84 -3.84 9.99
N VAL A 3 8.92 -4.28 11.25
CA VAL A 3 9.75 -5.43 11.66
C VAL A 3 8.98 -6.73 11.45
N ASP A 4 9.54 -7.67 10.69
CA ASP A 4 8.91 -8.98 10.48
C ASP A 4 9.28 -9.96 11.60
N ILE A 5 8.46 -9.98 12.65
CA ILE A 5 8.55 -10.94 13.76
C ILE A 5 7.40 -11.95 13.73
N LYS A 6 6.74 -12.11 12.57
CA LYS A 6 5.51 -12.90 12.46
C LYS A 6 5.66 -14.35 12.96
N ALA A 7 6.84 -14.95 12.78
CA ALA A 7 7.13 -16.31 13.22
C ALA A 7 7.24 -16.48 14.75
N LEU A 8 7.43 -15.38 15.48
CA LEU A 8 7.61 -15.37 16.94
C LEU A 8 6.31 -15.09 17.70
N LEU A 9 5.23 -14.72 17.00
CA LEU A 9 3.98 -14.28 17.62
C LEU A 9 2.92 -15.39 17.60
N LEU A 10 2.30 -15.63 18.75
CA LEU A 10 1.04 -16.35 18.84
C LEU A 10 -0.10 -15.41 18.42
N ARG A 11 -0.95 -15.85 17.51
CA ARG A 11 -2.06 -15.05 16.96
C ARG A 11 -3.36 -15.81 17.04
N GLU A 12 -4.40 -15.12 17.49
CA GLU A 12 -5.76 -15.64 17.43
C GLU A 12 -6.39 -15.26 16.10
N LYS A 13 -6.99 -16.23 15.42
CA LYS A 13 -7.73 -15.96 14.19
C LYS A 13 -9.04 -15.27 14.58
N THR A 14 -9.29 -14.10 13.99
CA THR A 14 -10.50 -13.32 14.23
C THR A 14 -11.20 -12.98 12.91
N ASN A 15 -12.43 -12.49 12.99
CA ASN A 15 -13.21 -12.00 11.87
C ASN A 15 -13.38 -10.47 11.98
N LEU A 16 -13.78 -9.81 10.90
CA LEU A 16 -13.91 -8.34 10.92
C LEU A 16 -15.11 -7.90 11.77
N GLU A 17 -16.17 -8.70 11.80
CA GLU A 17 -17.41 -8.48 12.50
C GLU A 17 -17.20 -8.37 14.02
N SER A 18 -16.20 -9.06 14.57
CA SER A 18 -15.80 -8.95 15.98
C SER A 18 -15.38 -7.53 16.38
N PHE A 19 -15.03 -6.68 15.41
CA PHE A 19 -14.66 -5.28 15.65
C PHE A 19 -15.82 -4.30 15.45
N SER A 20 -17.05 -4.79 15.24
CA SER A 20 -18.22 -3.91 15.10
C SER A 20 -18.37 -2.96 16.29
N SER A 21 -18.77 -1.72 16.02
CA SER A 21 -18.88 -0.60 16.97
C SER A 21 -17.57 -0.14 17.61
N LYS A 22 -16.42 -0.72 17.27
CA LYS A 22 -15.11 -0.29 17.78
C LYS A 22 -14.54 0.85 16.95
N ILE A 23 -13.79 1.73 17.63
CA ILE A 23 -12.94 2.73 16.99
C ILE A 23 -11.58 2.06 16.74
N ILE A 24 -11.12 2.08 15.50
CA ILE A 24 -9.88 1.41 15.08
C ILE A 24 -8.93 2.44 14.49
N ALA A 25 -7.78 2.63 15.12
CA ALA A 25 -6.70 3.44 14.57
C ALA A 25 -5.96 2.66 13.47
N VAL A 26 -5.90 3.22 12.27
CA VAL A 26 -5.26 2.62 11.10
C VAL A 26 -4.05 3.45 10.72
N ASP A 27 -2.89 2.81 10.61
CA ASP A 27 -1.70 3.43 10.02
C ASP A 27 -1.98 3.72 8.53
N ALA A 28 -2.09 5.01 8.19
CA ALA A 28 -2.45 5.45 6.86
C ALA A 28 -1.38 5.13 5.81
N TYR A 29 -0.10 5.30 6.15
CA TYR A 29 0.99 5.03 5.23
C TYR A 29 1.05 3.55 4.87
N ASN A 30 0.87 2.69 5.88
CA ASN A 30 0.86 1.26 5.67
C ASN A 30 -0.38 0.82 4.87
N ALA A 31 -1.56 1.38 5.14
CA ALA A 31 -2.77 1.08 4.38
C ALA A 31 -2.66 1.51 2.91
N ILE A 32 -2.20 2.75 2.65
CA ILE A 32 -1.99 3.25 1.29
C ILE A 32 -0.99 2.38 0.54
N TYR A 33 0.13 2.00 1.18
CA TYR A 33 1.12 1.12 0.56
C TYR A 33 0.51 -0.24 0.19
N GLN A 34 -0.32 -0.82 1.07
CA GLN A 34 -1.05 -2.05 0.76
C GLN A 34 -1.96 -1.87 -0.45
N PHE A 35 -2.72 -0.77 -0.53
CA PHE A 35 -3.59 -0.50 -1.67
C PHE A 35 -2.81 -0.35 -2.97
N LEU A 36 -1.69 0.37 -2.96
CA LEU A 36 -0.82 0.48 -4.13
C LEU A 36 -0.22 -0.88 -4.55
N ALA A 37 0.05 -1.77 -3.60
CA ALA A 37 0.57 -3.10 -3.89
C ALA A 37 -0.48 -4.06 -4.47
N ILE A 38 -1.71 -4.05 -3.93
CA ILE A 38 -2.74 -5.05 -4.26
C ILE A 38 -3.75 -4.57 -5.33
N ILE A 39 -4.05 -3.27 -5.39
CA ILE A 39 -5.05 -2.71 -6.30
C ILE A 39 -4.34 -2.29 -7.58
N ARG A 40 -4.30 -3.21 -8.53
CA ARG A 40 -3.59 -3.08 -9.80
C ARG A 40 -4.47 -3.59 -10.94
N GLY A 41 -4.27 -3.04 -12.12
CA GLY A 41 -4.89 -3.52 -13.35
C GLY A 41 -4.40 -4.93 -13.72
N PRO A 42 -4.99 -5.55 -14.75
CA PRO A 42 -4.64 -6.91 -15.21
C PRO A 42 -3.14 -7.10 -15.48
N GLU A 43 -2.51 -6.09 -16.08
CA GLU A 43 -1.08 -6.04 -16.40
C GLU A 43 -0.16 -5.81 -15.18
N GLY A 44 -0.73 -5.78 -13.97
CA GLY A 44 0.02 -5.50 -12.75
C GLY A 44 0.42 -4.03 -12.60
N LEU A 45 -0.05 -3.13 -13.46
CA LEU A 45 0.17 -1.69 -13.33
C LEU A 45 -0.79 -1.05 -12.32
N HIS A 46 -0.42 0.12 -11.79
CA HIS A 46 -1.31 0.90 -10.95
C HIS A 46 -2.56 1.33 -11.72
N LEU A 47 -3.68 1.47 -10.99
CA LEU A 47 -4.83 2.20 -11.53
C LEU A 47 -4.45 3.66 -11.68
N THR A 48 -4.86 4.26 -12.79
CA THR A 48 -4.57 5.67 -13.10
C THR A 48 -5.82 6.37 -13.59
N ASP A 49 -5.85 7.69 -13.45
CA ASP A 49 -6.83 8.53 -14.12
C ASP A 49 -6.44 8.81 -15.59
N ASN A 50 -7.26 9.61 -16.29
CA ASN A 50 -7.01 9.99 -17.68
C ASN A 50 -5.73 10.83 -17.90
N ARG A 51 -5.11 11.34 -16.83
CA ARG A 51 -3.84 12.08 -16.86
C ARG A 51 -2.65 11.20 -16.44
N GLY A 52 -2.87 9.90 -16.19
CA GLY A 52 -1.84 8.97 -15.76
C GLY A 52 -1.46 9.09 -14.28
N ARG A 53 -2.23 9.84 -13.47
CA ARG A 53 -1.98 9.95 -12.01
C ARG A 53 -2.50 8.69 -11.34
N VAL A 54 -1.70 8.12 -10.43
CA VAL A 54 -2.04 6.87 -9.75
C VAL A 54 -3.20 7.06 -8.76
N THR A 55 -4.27 6.29 -8.91
CA THR A 55 -5.50 6.38 -8.11
C THR A 55 -5.78 5.16 -7.23
N SER A 56 -4.96 4.09 -7.34
CA SER A 56 -5.12 2.85 -6.56
C SER A 56 -5.30 3.08 -5.05
N HIS A 57 -4.63 4.09 -4.50
CA HIS A 57 -4.73 4.43 -3.08
C HIS A 57 -6.12 4.99 -2.70
N LEU A 58 -6.70 5.86 -3.52
CA LEU A 58 -8.03 6.43 -3.33
C LEU A 58 -9.11 5.37 -3.45
N THR A 59 -9.03 4.53 -4.48
CA THR A 59 -9.93 3.38 -4.66
C THR A 59 -9.90 2.47 -3.43
N GLY A 60 -8.70 2.17 -2.93
CA GLY A 60 -8.53 1.34 -1.74
C GLY A 60 -9.11 1.96 -0.49
N LEU A 61 -8.84 3.24 -0.23
CA LEU A 61 -9.40 3.97 0.91
C LEU A 61 -10.92 4.00 0.85
N LEU A 62 -11.50 4.37 -0.30
CA LEU A 62 -12.94 4.47 -0.46
C LEU A 62 -13.63 3.12 -0.17
N HIS A 63 -13.26 2.06 -0.89
CA HIS A 63 -13.94 0.76 -0.73
C HIS A 63 -13.67 0.11 0.62
N ARG A 64 -12.46 0.27 1.19
CA ARG A 64 -12.15 -0.25 2.52
C ARG A 64 -13.02 0.41 3.58
N ASN A 65 -13.17 1.74 3.51
CA ASN A 65 -13.99 2.49 4.45
C ASN A 65 -15.47 2.16 4.32
N VAL A 66 -16.01 2.07 3.10
CA VAL A 66 -17.39 1.62 2.89
C VAL A 66 -17.62 0.25 3.54
N ASN A 67 -16.70 -0.70 3.35
CA ASN A 67 -16.81 -2.02 3.98
C ASN A 67 -16.77 -1.92 5.52
N PHE A 68 -15.79 -1.22 6.10
CA PHE A 68 -15.69 -1.03 7.56
C PHE A 68 -16.94 -0.37 8.16
N LEU A 69 -17.41 0.72 7.55
CA LEU A 69 -18.60 1.43 8.01
C LEU A 69 -19.87 0.56 7.89
N SER A 70 -19.98 -0.25 6.84
CA SER A 70 -21.13 -1.15 6.63
C SER A 70 -21.28 -2.21 7.73
N ILE A 71 -20.17 -2.59 8.38
CA ILE A 71 -20.16 -3.54 9.51
C ILE A 71 -20.01 -2.85 10.88
N GLY A 72 -20.10 -1.51 10.91
CA GLY A 72 -20.09 -0.70 12.14
C GLY A 72 -18.71 -0.41 12.73
N ILE A 73 -17.62 -0.71 12.03
CA ILE A 73 -16.27 -0.29 12.43
C ILE A 73 -16.12 1.22 12.18
N LYS A 74 -15.50 1.94 13.13
CA LYS A 74 -15.22 3.38 13.03
C LYS A 74 -13.72 3.59 12.83
N PRO A 75 -13.21 3.65 11.58
CA PRO A 75 -11.79 3.81 11.32
C PRO A 75 -11.32 5.25 11.59
N VAL A 76 -10.13 5.38 12.17
CA VAL A 76 -9.40 6.65 12.34
C VAL A 76 -8.02 6.49 11.72
N TYR A 77 -7.74 7.24 10.66
CA TYR A 77 -6.45 7.15 9.97
C TYR A 77 -5.41 8.04 10.63
N VAL A 78 -4.26 7.45 10.96
CA VAL A 78 -3.13 8.14 11.57
C VAL A 78 -2.04 8.29 10.50
N PHE A 79 -1.72 9.54 10.18
CA PHE A 79 -0.65 9.89 9.26
C PHE A 79 0.61 10.24 10.06
N ASP A 80 1.73 9.60 9.70
CA ASP A 80 3.03 9.94 10.28
C ASP A 80 3.42 11.40 9.96
N GLY A 81 4.08 12.02 10.94
CA GLY A 81 4.77 13.29 10.76
C GLY A 81 6.13 13.13 10.08
N LYS A 82 6.99 14.16 10.19
CA LYS A 82 8.33 14.12 9.61
C LYS A 82 9.15 12.96 10.22
N PRO A 83 9.77 12.08 9.39
CA PRO A 83 10.55 10.98 9.91
C PRO A 83 11.81 11.48 10.64
N PRO A 84 12.26 10.80 11.71
CA PRO A 84 13.50 11.14 12.40
C PRO A 84 14.72 10.90 11.50
N SER A 85 15.76 11.72 11.69
CA SER A 85 17.00 11.73 10.88
C SER A 85 17.70 10.36 10.78
N LEU A 86 17.54 9.51 11.79
CA LEU A 86 18.09 8.15 11.86
C LEU A 86 17.48 7.17 10.82
N LYS A 87 16.34 7.49 10.20
CA LYS A 87 15.69 6.64 9.17
C LYS A 87 16.30 6.77 7.76
N THR A 88 17.29 7.64 7.56
CA THR A 88 17.83 7.95 6.22
C THR A 88 18.45 6.73 5.52
N ALA A 89 19.19 5.89 6.25
CA ALA A 89 19.82 4.69 5.70
C ALA A 89 18.79 3.67 5.17
N GLU A 90 17.70 3.48 5.90
CA GLU A 90 16.61 2.57 5.51
C GLU A 90 15.84 3.10 4.29
N ILE A 91 15.64 4.43 4.19
CA ILE A 91 15.05 5.05 3.00
C ILE A 91 15.90 4.80 1.76
N GLN A 92 17.23 4.91 1.87
CA GLN A 92 18.15 4.65 0.76
C GLN A 92 18.16 3.18 0.36
N ARG A 93 18.17 2.24 1.32
CA ARG A 93 18.06 0.80 1.05
C ARG A 93 16.79 0.47 0.25
N ARG A 94 15.65 1.08 0.62
CA ARG A 94 14.38 0.91 -0.10
C ARG A 94 14.43 1.49 -1.52
N LYS A 95 15.12 2.61 -1.74
CA LYS A 95 15.32 3.17 -3.09
C LYS A 95 16.11 2.21 -3.98
N LEU A 96 17.14 1.54 -3.44
CA LEU A 96 17.96 0.61 -4.20
C LEU A 96 17.15 -0.64 -4.64
N GLY A 97 16.42 -1.27 -3.71
CA GLY A 97 15.59 -2.43 -4.04
C GLY A 97 14.52 -2.13 -5.11
N LYS A 98 13.99 -0.90 -5.14
CA LYS A 98 13.05 -0.45 -6.19
C LYS A 98 13.70 -0.34 -7.56
N LYS A 99 14.92 0.17 -7.64
CA LYS A 99 15.66 0.25 -8.92
C LYS A 99 15.87 -1.15 -9.50
N GLU A 100 16.28 -2.10 -8.66
CA GLU A 100 16.45 -3.49 -9.08
C GLU A 100 15.14 -4.14 -9.53
N ALA A 101 14.04 -3.92 -8.80
CA ALA A 101 12.73 -4.42 -9.18
C ALA A 101 12.25 -3.82 -10.52
N THR A 102 12.53 -2.54 -10.77
CA THR A 102 12.19 -1.87 -12.04
C THR A 102 12.94 -2.50 -13.21
N ILE A 103 14.24 -2.75 -13.04
CA ILE A 103 15.06 -3.42 -14.07
C ILE A 103 14.53 -4.83 -14.35
N LYS A 104 14.18 -5.59 -13.30
CA LYS A 104 13.62 -6.94 -13.45
C LYS A 104 12.25 -6.93 -14.13
N TYR A 105 11.41 -5.93 -13.84
CA TYR A 105 10.12 -5.73 -14.50
C TYR A 105 10.28 -5.51 -16.01
N GLU A 106 11.13 -4.55 -16.41
CA GLU A 106 11.34 -4.24 -17.84
C GLU A 106 11.89 -5.46 -18.60
N LYS A 107 12.82 -6.21 -17.99
CA LYS A 107 13.34 -7.45 -18.57
C LYS A 107 12.26 -8.52 -18.75
N ALA A 108 11.45 -8.77 -17.71
CA ALA A 108 10.38 -9.77 -17.76
C ALA A 108 9.30 -9.40 -18.78
N LYS A 109 8.98 -8.10 -18.89
CA LYS A 109 8.07 -7.58 -19.91
C LYS A 109 8.63 -7.76 -21.33
N ALA A 110 9.91 -7.44 -21.54
CA ALA A 110 10.56 -7.62 -22.84
C ALA A 110 10.66 -9.10 -23.27
N SER A 111 10.77 -10.03 -22.31
CA SER A 111 10.81 -11.47 -22.57
C SER A 111 9.43 -12.14 -22.64
N GLY A 112 8.33 -11.40 -22.49
CA GLY A 112 6.98 -11.95 -22.48
C GLY A 112 6.63 -12.81 -21.26
N ASP A 113 7.42 -12.74 -20.19
CA ASP A 113 7.15 -13.41 -18.92
C ASP A 113 6.24 -12.53 -18.06
N PHE A 114 4.94 -12.57 -18.37
CA PHE A 114 3.93 -11.74 -17.72
C PHE A 114 3.74 -12.06 -16.24
N GLU A 115 4.00 -13.29 -15.80
CA GLU A 115 3.87 -13.69 -14.39
C GLU A 115 4.97 -13.03 -13.54
N SER A 116 6.23 -13.14 -13.97
CA SER A 116 7.34 -12.47 -13.31
C SER A 116 7.23 -10.94 -13.42
N ALA A 117 6.79 -10.42 -14.57
CA ALA A 117 6.55 -9.00 -14.74
C ALA A 117 5.54 -8.48 -13.70
N ARG A 118 4.42 -9.17 -13.49
CA ARG A 118 3.42 -8.79 -12.48
C ARG A 118 4.02 -8.78 -11.06
N LYS A 119 4.84 -9.78 -10.72
CA LYS A 119 5.53 -9.86 -9.43
C LYS A 119 6.50 -8.69 -9.21
N TYR A 120 7.32 -8.38 -10.20
CA TYR A 120 8.29 -7.27 -10.09
C TYR A 120 7.59 -5.90 -10.09
N ALA A 121 6.49 -5.74 -10.84
CA ALA A 121 5.69 -4.52 -10.82
C ALA A 121 5.16 -4.19 -9.43
N GLN A 122 4.77 -5.19 -8.63
CA GLN A 122 4.34 -4.96 -7.23
C GLN A 122 5.48 -4.43 -6.35
N GLN A 123 6.72 -4.84 -6.62
CA GLN A 123 7.90 -4.44 -5.86
C GLN A 123 8.39 -3.02 -6.18
N THR A 124 7.96 -2.43 -7.30
CA THR A 124 8.31 -1.04 -7.65
C THR A 124 7.44 0.00 -6.94
N THR A 125 6.42 -0.43 -6.18
CA THR A 125 5.47 0.45 -5.49
C THR A 125 6.16 1.59 -4.73
N SER A 126 5.80 2.83 -5.05
CA SER A 126 6.25 4.00 -4.32
C SER A 126 5.10 4.95 -4.05
N MET A 127 5.06 5.46 -2.82
CA MET A 127 4.17 6.54 -2.45
C MET A 127 4.81 7.86 -2.88
N GLN A 128 4.03 8.71 -3.54
CA GLN A 128 4.40 10.10 -3.84
C GLN A 128 3.74 11.01 -2.79
N ASP A 129 4.36 12.15 -2.50
CA ASP A 129 3.87 13.07 -1.46
C ASP A 129 2.45 13.57 -1.75
N THR A 130 2.10 13.74 -3.03
CA THR A 130 0.74 14.13 -3.46
C THR A 130 -0.32 13.12 -3.04
N MET A 131 0.01 11.81 -3.00
CA MET A 131 -0.94 10.76 -2.62
C MET A 131 -1.37 10.87 -1.16
N VAL A 132 -0.49 11.39 -0.29
CA VAL A 132 -0.83 11.59 1.12
C VAL A 132 -1.87 12.70 1.24
N GLU A 133 -1.69 13.81 0.55
CA GLU A 133 -2.65 14.91 0.55
C GLU A 133 -3.97 14.52 -0.12
N ASP A 134 -3.93 13.81 -1.24
CA ASP A 134 -5.14 13.27 -1.89
C ASP A 134 -5.90 12.32 -0.96
N SER A 135 -5.17 11.47 -0.21
CA SER A 135 -5.75 10.55 0.78
C SER A 135 -6.41 11.28 1.94
N LYS A 136 -5.77 12.34 2.46
CA LYS A 136 -6.35 13.16 3.53
C LYS A 136 -7.58 13.93 3.06
N HIS A 137 -7.59 14.40 1.82
CA HIS A 137 -8.72 15.12 1.25
C HIS A 137 -9.93 14.21 1.00
N LEU A 138 -9.70 12.93 0.72
CA LEU A 138 -10.78 11.94 0.54
C LEU A 138 -11.45 11.53 1.87
N LEU A 139 -10.67 11.45 2.96
CA LEU A 139 -11.10 10.98 4.28
C LEU A 139 -11.83 12.08 5.06
#